data_AF-A0A6M0V6K8-F1
#
_entry.id   AF-A0A6M0V6K8-F1
#
_cell.length_a   1.000
_cell.length_b   1.000
_cell.length_c   1.000
_cell.angle_alpha   90.00
_cell.angle_beta   90.00
_cell.angle_gamma   90.00
#
_symmetry.space_group_name_H-M   'P 1'
#
loop_
_entity.id
_entity.type
_entity.pdbx_description
1 polymer ?
#
loop_
_entity_poly.entity_id
_entity_poly.type
_entity_poly.pdbx_seq_one_letter_code
_entity_poly.pdbx_strand_id
1 'polypeptide(L)'
;MRLLMNILKKNEKLNIDNTTLDSLEIRQKLSEEFREVCEAMSNYECDKTLSNLKELIGETYDLIQMCILILWRCHRQALTLDEPQLINNINKEHRKKLSKREWISISEIQIDIKE
;
A
#
# COMPACT_ATOMS: atom_id res chain seq x y z
N MET A 1 16.91 -0.40 -4.92
CA MET A 1 15.88 0.66 -5.05
C MET A 1 15.43 1.04 -3.66
N ARG A 2 15.18 2.33 -3.37
CA ARG A 2 14.60 2.77 -2.10
C ARG A 2 13.25 3.42 -2.40
N LEU A 3 12.20 2.98 -1.70
CA LEU A 3 10.87 3.57 -1.78
C LEU A 3 10.68 4.51 -0.58
N LEU A 4 10.27 5.76 -0.83
CA LEU A 4 9.98 6.75 0.19
C LEU A 4 8.49 7.06 0.16
N MET A 5 7.74 6.50 1.10
CA MET A 5 6.28 6.73 1.25
C MET A 5 5.99 7.31 2.63
N ASN A 6 4.89 8.04 2.74
CA ASN A 6 4.48 8.67 3.98
C ASN A 6 3.15 8.09 4.47
N ILE A 7 2.95 8.12 5.78
CA ILE A 7 1.63 7.95 6.37
C ILE A 7 0.91 9.29 6.23
N LEU A 8 -0.02 9.38 5.29
CA LEU A 8 -0.77 10.59 5.04
C LEU A 8 -1.87 10.74 6.10
N LYS A 9 -1.83 11.83 6.86
CA LYS A 9 -2.82 12.12 7.90
C LYS A 9 -4.08 12.79 7.35
N LYS A 10 -3.91 13.89 6.61
CA LYS A 10 -5.02 14.73 6.14
C LYS A 10 -4.66 15.46 4.86
N ASN A 11 -5.66 15.82 4.07
CA ASN A 11 -5.57 16.73 2.94
C ASN A 11 -6.67 17.79 3.05
N GLU A 12 -6.27 19.03 3.39
CA GLU A 12 -7.22 20.13 3.62
C GLU A 12 -7.92 20.58 2.33
N LYS A 13 -7.24 20.49 1.18
CA LYS A 13 -7.82 20.90 -0.11
C LYS A 13 -8.93 19.96 -0.57
N LEU A 14 -8.75 18.66 -0.31
CA LEU A 14 -9.73 17.63 -0.66
C LEU A 14 -10.72 17.36 0.48
N ASN A 15 -10.57 18.03 1.62
CA ASN A 15 -11.35 17.81 2.84
C ASN A 15 -11.34 16.32 3.29
N ILE A 16 -10.17 15.68 3.25
CA ILE A 16 -9.97 14.28 3.65
C ILE A 16 -9.18 14.24 4.96
N ASP A 17 -9.64 13.45 5.92
CA ASP A 17 -8.89 13.11 7.13
C ASP A 17 -8.83 11.58 7.29
N ASN A 18 -7.65 11.01 7.02
CA ASN A 18 -7.40 9.56 7.06
C ASN A 18 -7.51 8.98 8.48
N THR A 19 -7.52 9.83 9.52
CA THR A 19 -7.74 9.40 10.91
C THR A 19 -9.22 9.11 11.17
N THR A 20 -10.13 9.71 10.40
CA THR A 20 -11.59 9.59 10.58
C THR A 20 -12.31 8.95 9.40
N LEU A 21 -11.65 8.75 8.24
CA LEU A 21 -12.23 8.03 7.09
C LEU A 21 -12.86 6.72 7.52
N ASP A 22 -14.06 6.48 7.00
CA ASP A 22 -14.77 5.24 7.28
C ASP A 22 -14.27 4.09 6.40
N SER A 23 -14.69 2.86 6.72
CA SER A 23 -14.28 1.68 5.95
C SER A 23 -14.91 1.61 4.55
N LEU A 24 -16.02 2.30 4.29
CA LEU A 24 -16.62 2.35 2.97
C LEU A 24 -15.78 3.21 2.03
N GLU A 25 -15.40 4.42 2.46
CA GLU A 25 -14.56 5.34 1.70
C GLU A 25 -13.19 4.72 1.37
N ILE A 26 -12.56 4.07 2.36
CA ILE A 26 -11.28 3.38 2.16
C ILE A 26 -11.41 2.27 1.11
N ARG A 27 -12.48 1.46 1.16
CA ARG A 27 -12.71 0.38 0.19
C ARG A 27 -13.00 0.91 -1.21
N GLN A 28 -13.77 2.00 -1.32
CA GLN A 28 -14.06 2.63 -2.60
C GLN A 28 -12.77 3.11 -3.26
N LYS A 29 -11.94 3.86 -2.53
CA LYS A 29 -10.66 4.34 -3.06
C LYS A 29 -9.70 3.19 -3.37
N LEU A 30 -9.58 2.18 -2.50
CA LEU A 30 -8.78 0.99 -2.80
C LEU A 30 -9.21 0.29 -4.11
N SER A 31 -10.51 0.24 -4.38
CA SER A 31 -11.07 -0.38 -5.58
C SER A 31 -10.84 0.46 -6.83
N GLU A 32 -10.88 1.78 -6.69
CA GLU A 32 -10.54 2.76 -7.74
C GLU A 32 -9.06 2.59 -8.16
N GLU A 33 -8.14 2.69 -7.20
CA GLU A 33 -6.69 2.56 -7.44
C GLU A 33 -6.34 1.19 -8.05
N PHE A 34 -7.00 0.12 -7.58
CA PHE A 34 -6.80 -1.22 -8.15
C PHE A 34 -7.22 -1.27 -9.63
N ARG A 35 -8.37 -0.67 -9.97
CA ARG A 35 -8.84 -0.62 -11.35
C ARG A 35 -7.88 0.19 -12.21
N GLU A 36 -7.42 1.34 -11.73
CA GLU A 36 -6.47 2.21 -12.45
C GLU A 36 -5.14 1.48 -12.72
N VAL A 37 -4.63 0.70 -11.77
CA VAL A 37 -3.46 -0.17 -12.01
C VAL A 37 -3.74 -1.18 -13.12
N CYS A 38 -4.89 -1.87 -13.11
CA CYS A 38 -5.24 -2.84 -14.16
C CYS A 38 -5.36 -2.19 -15.54
N GLU A 39 -5.95 -0.99 -15.62
CA GLU A 39 -6.06 -0.21 -16.86
C GLU A 39 -4.67 0.23 -17.34
N ALA A 40 -3.82 0.77 -16.47
CA ALA A 40 -2.47 1.19 -16.80
C ALA A 40 -1.57 0.01 -17.23
N MET A 41 -1.72 -1.17 -16.62
CA MET A 41 -1.06 -2.40 -17.06
C MET A 41 -1.46 -2.74 -18.50
N SER A 42 -2.76 -2.75 -18.79
CA SER A 42 -3.29 -3.06 -20.12
C SER A 42 -2.79 -2.05 -21.16
N ASN A 43 -2.81 -0.76 -20.83
CA ASN A 43 -2.34 0.31 -21.69
C ASN A 43 -0.84 0.17 -22.02
N TYR A 44 0.00 -0.14 -21.02
CA TYR A 44 1.42 -0.34 -21.24
C TYR A 44 1.72 -1.61 -22.06
N GLU A 45 0.94 -2.67 -21.88
CA GLU A 45 1.07 -3.89 -22.70
C GLU A 45 0.70 -3.65 -24.17
N CYS A 46 -0.36 -2.87 -24.41
CA CYS A 46 -0.78 -2.47 -25.74
C CYS A 46 0.22 -1.50 -26.41
N ASP A 47 0.75 -0.55 -25.65
CA ASP A 47 1.69 0.46 -26.15
C ASP A 47 2.81 0.76 -25.14
N LYS A 48 4.03 0.29 -25.45
CA LYS A 48 5.19 0.31 -24.56
C LYS A 48 5.95 1.64 -24.56
N THR A 49 5.23 2.75 -24.43
CA THR A 49 5.85 4.07 -24.30
C THR A 49 6.33 4.33 -22.87
N LEU A 50 7.28 5.27 -22.75
CA LEU A 50 7.69 5.79 -21.45
C LEU A 50 6.52 6.46 -20.70
N SER A 51 5.56 7.04 -21.42
CA SER A 51 4.38 7.67 -20.81
C SER A 51 3.54 6.64 -20.08
N ASN A 52 3.17 5.54 -20.76
CA ASN A 52 2.35 4.49 -20.20
C ASN A 52 3.08 3.74 -19.06
N LEU A 53 4.41 3.59 -19.15
CA LEU A 53 5.19 3.04 -18.05
C LEU A 53 5.15 3.94 -16.80
N LYS A 54 5.23 5.26 -16.99
CA LYS A 54 5.15 6.22 -15.87
C LYS A 54 3.77 6.19 -15.21
N GLU A 55 2.72 6.11 -16.01
CA GLU A 55 1.34 5.97 -15.51
C GLU A 55 1.19 4.70 -14.70
N LEU A 56 1.60 3.54 -15.23
CA LEU A 56 1.59 2.27 -14.49
C LEU A 56 2.35 2.35 -13.15
N ILE A 57 3.53 2.97 -13.15
CA ILE A 57 4.30 3.17 -11.90
C ILE A 57 3.54 4.09 -10.93
N GLY A 58 2.93 5.16 -11.43
CA GLY A 58 2.13 6.11 -10.65
C GLY A 58 0.95 5.44 -9.96
N GLU A 59 0.07 4.80 -10.73
CA GLU A 59 -1.10 4.10 -10.19
C GLU A 59 -0.71 2.99 -9.21
N THR A 60 0.43 2.31 -9.47
CA THR A 60 0.95 1.31 -8.53
C THR A 60 1.34 1.95 -7.19
N TYR A 61 1.93 3.16 -7.20
CA TYR A 61 2.25 3.87 -5.96
C TYR A 61 1.01 4.35 -5.22
N ASP A 62 -0.04 4.77 -5.93
CA ASP A 62 -1.28 5.19 -5.30
C ASP A 62 -2.02 4.00 -4.65
N LEU A 63 -2.03 2.83 -5.31
CA LEU A 63 -2.51 1.58 -4.69
C LEU A 63 -1.69 1.19 -3.44
N ILE A 64 -0.35 1.31 -3.50
CA ILE A 64 0.52 1.07 -2.34
C ILE A 64 0.20 2.07 -1.22
N GLN A 65 -0.06 3.34 -1.53
CA GLN A 65 -0.41 4.37 -0.56
C GLN A 65 -1.71 4.03 0.18
N MET A 66 -2.70 3.43 -0.50
CA MET A 66 -3.91 2.91 0.12
C MET A 66 -3.63 1.70 1.02
N CYS A 67 -2.73 0.80 0.61
CA CYS A 67 -2.30 -0.32 1.45
C CYS A 67 -1.61 0.17 2.74
N ILE A 68 -0.78 1.22 2.64
CA ILE A 68 -0.11 1.85 3.81
C ILE A 68 -1.15 2.45 4.77
N LEU A 69 -2.17 3.14 4.25
CA LEU A 69 -3.26 3.67 5.06
C LEU A 69 -3.96 2.56 5.84
N ILE A 70 -4.29 1.44 5.18
CA ILE A 70 -4.94 0.29 5.81
C ILE A 70 -4.04 -0.30 6.92
N LEU A 71 -2.76 -0.55 6.62
CA LEU A 71 -1.81 -1.07 7.61
C LEU A 71 -1.67 -0.15 8.82
N TRP A 72 -1.60 1.17 8.60
CA TRP A 72 -1.53 2.14 9.68
C TRP A 72 -2.80 2.13 10.55
N ARG A 73 -4.00 2.05 9.94
CA ARG A 73 -5.27 1.89 10.68
C ARG A 73 -5.28 0.61 11.52
N CYS A 74 -4.85 -0.51 10.95
CA CYS A 74 -4.73 -1.77 11.68
C CYS A 74 -3.73 -1.66 12.84
N HIS A 75 -2.59 -0.98 12.64
CA HIS A 75 -1.62 -0.73 13.72
C HIS A 75 -2.27 0.05 14.86
N ARG A 76 -2.98 1.15 14.56
CA ARG A 76 -3.71 1.95 15.56
C ARG A 76 -4.72 1.13 16.35
N GLN A 77 -5.45 0.24 15.68
CA GLN A 77 -6.40 -0.67 16.35
C GLN A 77 -5.70 -1.73 17.21
N ALA A 78 -4.60 -2.31 16.74
CA ALA A 78 -3.83 -3.28 17.49
C ALA A 78 -3.31 -2.69 18.81
N LEU A 79 -2.91 -1.41 18.81
CA LEU A 79 -2.54 -0.68 20.04
C LEU A 79 -3.70 -0.60 21.04
N THR A 80 -4.95 -0.45 20.58
CA THR A 80 -6.13 -0.43 21.47
C THR A 80 -6.52 -1.81 22.00
N LEU A 81 -5.96 -2.87 21.42
CA LEU A 81 -6.15 -4.26 21.83
C LEU A 81 -4.95 -4.80 22.63
N ASP A 82 -4.03 -3.93 23.07
CA ASP A 82 -2.78 -4.28 23.75
C ASP A 82 -1.85 -5.22 22.96
N GLU A 83 -1.92 -5.16 21.62
CA GLU A 83 -1.15 -5.99 20.68
C GLU A 83 -0.18 -5.17 19.81
N PRO A 84 0.79 -4.42 20.39
CA PRO A 84 1.63 -3.47 19.66
C PRO A 84 2.54 -4.11 18.61
N GLN A 85 2.81 -5.42 18.71
CA GLN A 85 3.68 -6.15 17.78
C GLN A 85 2.92 -6.90 16.69
N LEU A 86 1.59 -6.78 16.61
CA LEU A 86 0.75 -7.57 15.71
C LEU A 86 1.19 -7.49 14.24
N ILE A 87 1.36 -6.27 13.70
CA ILE A 87 1.77 -6.06 12.31
C ILE A 87 3.14 -6.70 12.03
N ASN A 88 4.10 -6.53 12.94
CA ASN A 88 5.43 -7.12 12.83
C ASN A 88 5.40 -8.65 12.85
N ASN A 89 4.56 -9.23 13.72
CA ASN A 89 4.39 -10.67 13.84
C ASN A 89 3.76 -11.26 12.57
N ILE A 90 2.67 -10.66 12.07
CA ILE A 90 2.02 -11.07 10.82
C ILE A 90 2.99 -10.95 9.62
N ASN A 91 3.80 -9.89 9.55
CA ASN A 91 4.81 -9.76 8.49
C ASN A 91 5.86 -10.88 8.55
N LYS A 92 6.35 -11.25 9.75
CA LYS A 92 7.26 -12.40 9.93
C LYS A 92 6.62 -13.71 9.49
N GLU A 93 5.34 -13.93 9.82
CA GLU A 93 4.59 -15.11 9.40
C GLU A 93 4.38 -15.15 7.88
N HIS A 94 4.06 -14.01 7.28
CA HIS A 94 3.91 -13.87 5.84
C HIS A 94 5.22 -14.22 5.11
N ARG A 95 6.37 -13.70 5.56
CA ARG A 95 7.68 -14.05 5.01
C ARG A 95 7.96 -15.56 5.09
N LYS A 96 7.72 -16.17 6.26
CA LYS A 96 7.84 -17.64 6.43
C LYS A 96 6.94 -18.40 5.44
N LYS A 97 5.71 -17.93 5.21
CA LYS A 97 4.77 -18.52 4.25
C LYS A 97 5.29 -18.43 2.82
N LEU A 98 5.90 -17.32 2.41
CA LEU A 98 6.51 -17.17 1.09
C LEU A 98 7.71 -18.11 0.91
N SER A 99 8.60 -18.21 1.91
CA SER A 99 9.73 -19.14 1.87
C SER A 99 9.29 -20.61 1.77
N LYS A 100 8.22 -20.99 2.50
CA LYS A 100 7.62 -22.34 2.39
C LYS A 100 7.03 -22.64 1.01
N ARG A 101 6.70 -21.60 0.23
CA ARG A 101 6.20 -21.70 -1.14
C ARG A 101 7.33 -21.55 -2.17
N GLU A 102 8.58 -21.66 -1.73
CA GLU A 102 9.77 -21.63 -2.58
C GLU A 102 9.95 -20.33 -3.38
N TRP A 103 9.33 -19.23 -2.93
CA TRP A 103 9.58 -17.92 -3.52
C TRP A 103 11.02 -17.50 -3.26
N ILE A 104 11.79 -17.31 -4.33
CA ILE A 104 13.14 -16.78 -4.29
C ILE A 104 13.06 -15.25 -4.33
N SER A 105 13.55 -14.59 -3.28
CA SER A 105 13.52 -13.13 -3.21
C SER A 105 14.61 -12.53 -4.10
N ILE A 106 14.23 -11.61 -4.99
CA ILE A 106 15.17 -10.84 -5.81
C ILE A 106 15.78 -9.69 -5.00
N SER A 107 14.99 -9.07 -4.11
CA SER A 107 15.43 -7.98 -3.25
C SER A 107 14.52 -7.86 -2.03
N GLU A 108 14.94 -7.09 -1.02
CA GLU A 108 14.13 -6.71 0.13
C GLU A 108 13.70 -5.24 -0.01
N ILE A 109 12.44 -4.96 0.28
CA ILE A 109 11.95 -3.58 0.48
C ILE A 109 11.80 -3.38 1.97
N GLN A 110 12.55 -2.43 2.52
CA GLN A 110 12.43 -1.98 3.89
C GLN A 110 11.63 -0.68 3.92
N ILE A 111 10.56 -0.68 4.72
CA ILE A 111 9.73 0.49 4.97
C ILE A 111 9.94 0.85 6.44
N ASP A 112 10.74 1.89 6.69
CA ASP A 112 10.96 2.42 8.02
C ASP A 112 9.92 3.49 8.32
N ILE A 113 9.05 3.24 9.29
CA ILE A 113 8.16 4.26 9.83
C ILE A 113 8.93 5.01 10.92
N LYS A 114 9.28 6.26 10.63
CA LYS A 114 9.79 7.19 11.64
C LYS A 114 8.59 7.90 12.24
N GLU A 115 8.21 7.51 13.45
CA GLU A 115 7.20 8.22 14.26
C GLU A 115 7.78 9.48 14.90
#